data_AF-A0A763MEZ3-F1
#
_entry.id   AF-A0A763MEZ3-F1
#
_cell.length_a   1.000
_cell.length_b   1.000
_cell.length_c   1.000
_cell.angle_alpha   90.00
_cell.angle_beta   90.00
_cell.angle_gamma   90.00
#
_symmetry.space_group_name_H-M   'P 1'
#
loop_
_entity.id
_entity.type
_entity.pdbx_description
1 polymer ?
#
loop_
_entity_poly.entity_id
_entity_poly.type
_entity_poly.pdbx_seq_one_letter_code
_entity_poly.pdbx_strand_id
1 'polypeptide(L)'
;MKKTMMAVVLALSALSIQSALAAEYSEKTQYLGVVNGQVVGNSVVKVTRTPTDPVLYRSGDTTPLPGSLTIRNAESRAASGGLAYITVKQVLPDNGEARITLKTVLMVDGKKVALSARQQGEDVVITVPDAQKQVELRTDAPAELEVPVSYRGNLQIALQVED
;
A
#
# COMPACT_ATOMS: atom_id res chain seq x y z
N MET A 1 6.21 36.45 -44.42
CA MET A 1 7.05 35.42 -43.76
C MET A 1 7.04 35.45 -42.22
N LYS A 2 6.68 36.56 -41.54
CA LYS A 2 6.62 36.61 -40.06
C LYS A 2 5.38 35.99 -39.41
N LYS A 3 4.22 36.00 -40.08
CA LYS A 3 2.94 35.52 -39.51
C LYS A 3 2.80 33.99 -39.48
N THR A 4 3.38 33.30 -40.46
CA THR A 4 3.40 31.82 -40.51
C THR A 4 4.33 31.21 -39.48
N MET A 5 5.44 31.87 -39.15
CA MET A 5 6.39 31.41 -38.15
C MET A 5 5.85 31.53 -36.72
N MET A 6 4.98 32.52 -36.46
CA MET A 6 4.36 32.72 -35.14
C MET A 6 3.25 31.69 -34.84
N ALA A 7 2.55 31.23 -35.88
CA ALA A 7 1.51 30.19 -35.73
C ALA A 7 2.12 28.80 -35.42
N VAL A 8 3.29 28.50 -35.99
CA VAL A 8 3.99 27.21 -35.75
C VAL A 8 4.53 27.13 -34.32
N VAL A 9 5.02 28.25 -33.76
CA VAL A 9 5.52 28.27 -32.37
C VAL A 9 4.38 28.11 -31.36
N LEU A 10 3.22 28.73 -31.58
CA LEU A 10 2.05 28.57 -30.70
C LEU A 10 1.48 27.13 -30.73
N ALA A 11 1.51 26.48 -31.90
CA ALA A 11 1.05 25.10 -32.04
C ALA A 11 1.99 24.09 -31.35
N LEU A 12 3.30 24.37 -31.32
CA LEU A 12 4.29 23.48 -30.68
C LEU A 12 4.22 23.55 -29.14
N SER A 13 3.87 24.70 -28.56
CA SER A 13 3.68 24.86 -27.11
C SER A 13 2.44 24.17 -26.54
N ALA A 14 1.49 23.76 -27.40
CA ALA A 14 0.29 23.04 -26.96
C ALA A 14 0.53 21.53 -26.78
N LEU A 15 1.61 20.97 -27.35
CA LEU A 15 1.92 19.53 -27.25
C LEU A 15 2.72 19.15 -25.99
N SER A 16 3.25 20.11 -25.23
CA SER A 16 4.06 19.84 -24.04
C SER A 16 3.25 19.64 -22.75
N ILE A 17 1.93 19.73 -22.82
CA ILE A 17 1.05 19.38 -21.71
C ILE A 17 0.79 17.87 -21.81
N GLN A 18 1.81 17.08 -21.46
CA GLN A 18 1.58 15.69 -21.12
C GLN A 18 0.73 15.71 -19.85
N SER A 19 -0.56 15.44 -20.01
CA SER A 19 -1.46 15.14 -18.91
C SER A 19 -0.81 14.03 -18.10
N ALA A 20 -0.30 14.35 -16.91
CA ALA A 20 -0.02 13.34 -15.92
C ALA A 20 -1.35 12.65 -15.66
N LEU A 21 -1.52 11.44 -16.18
CA LEU A 21 -2.67 10.60 -15.85
C LEU A 21 -2.69 10.52 -14.33
N ALA A 22 -3.77 11.03 -13.74
CA ALA A 22 -3.99 10.90 -12.32
C ALA A 22 -4.00 9.41 -12.01
N ALA A 23 -3.05 8.95 -11.18
CA ALA A 23 -3.12 7.62 -10.60
C ALA A 23 -4.51 7.47 -9.96
N GLU A 24 -5.18 6.36 -10.26
CA GLU A 24 -6.54 6.14 -9.81
C GLU A 24 -6.53 5.94 -8.29
N TYR A 25 -6.86 7.00 -7.55
CA TYR A 25 -6.87 6.98 -6.09
C TYR A 25 -8.09 6.18 -5.61
N SER A 26 -7.83 5.00 -5.04
CA SER A 26 -8.85 4.17 -4.41
C SER A 26 -8.59 4.11 -2.91
N GLU A 27 -9.54 4.59 -2.12
CA GLU A 27 -9.48 4.54 -0.66
C GLU A 27 -10.49 3.54 -0.10
N LYS A 28 -10.05 2.75 0.87
CA LYS A 28 -10.90 1.80 1.57
C LYS A 28 -10.69 1.90 3.08
N THR A 29 -11.74 2.30 3.79
CA THR A 29 -11.76 2.27 5.25
C THR A 29 -12.26 0.91 5.74
N GLN A 30 -11.51 0.28 6.65
CA GLN A 30 -11.92 -0.96 7.31
C GLN A 30 -11.98 -0.77 8.83
N TYR A 31 -13.12 -1.05 9.45
CA TYR A 31 -13.29 -0.98 10.89
C TYR A 31 -12.86 -2.30 11.55
N LEU A 32 -11.87 -2.25 12.44
CA LEU A 32 -11.35 -3.43 13.14
C LEU A 32 -12.01 -3.70 14.51
N GLY A 33 -12.99 -2.88 14.92
CA GLY A 33 -13.75 -3.07 16.17
C GLY A 33 -13.06 -2.56 17.43
N VAL A 34 -13.68 -2.81 18.59
CA VAL A 34 -13.09 -2.56 19.92
C VAL A 34 -12.07 -3.65 20.23
N VAL A 35 -10.85 -3.25 20.61
CA VAL A 35 -9.69 -4.12 20.74
C VAL A 35 -9.32 -4.39 22.19
N ASN A 36 -9.29 -5.66 22.60
CA ASN A 36 -8.65 -6.10 23.84
C ASN A 36 -7.21 -6.50 23.49
N GLY A 37 -6.23 -5.72 23.92
CA GLY A 37 -4.83 -5.97 23.62
C GLY A 37 -4.04 -6.47 24.84
N GLN A 38 -2.94 -7.17 24.58
CA GLN A 38 -2.00 -7.57 25.61
C GLN A 38 -0.86 -6.55 25.67
N VAL A 39 -0.51 -6.11 26.89
CA VAL A 39 0.68 -5.28 27.08
C VAL A 39 1.93 -6.15 26.92
N VAL A 40 2.82 -5.76 26.02
CA VAL A 40 4.11 -6.40 25.76
C VAL A 40 5.23 -5.41 26.08
N GLY A 41 6.25 -5.88 26.80
CA GLY A 41 7.43 -5.07 27.12
C GLY A 41 7.13 -3.77 27.88
N ASN A 42 6.01 -3.72 28.61
CA ASN A 42 5.51 -2.55 29.37
C ASN A 42 5.33 -1.25 28.56
N SER A 43 5.38 -1.30 27.23
CA SER A 43 5.44 -0.10 26.38
C SER A 43 4.47 -0.14 25.22
N VAL A 44 4.10 -1.33 24.73
CA VAL A 44 3.17 -1.50 23.60
C VAL A 44 2.01 -2.41 23.96
N VAL A 45 0.85 -2.11 23.41
CA VAL A 45 -0.34 -2.96 23.40
C VAL A 45 -0.36 -3.67 22.06
N LYS A 46 -0.23 -5.00 22.09
CA LYS A 46 -0.37 -5.85 20.90
C LYS A 46 -1.81 -6.30 20.75
N VAL A 47 -2.34 -6.16 19.54
CA VAL A 47 -3.72 -6.47 19.17
C VAL A 47 -3.70 -7.35 17.93
N THR A 48 -4.51 -8.40 17.89
CA THR A 48 -4.69 -9.20 16.68
C THR A 48 -6.10 -9.02 16.14
N ARG A 49 -6.23 -8.67 14.85
CA ARG A 49 -7.54 -8.47 14.20
C ARG A 49 -7.58 -8.98 12.78
N THR A 50 -8.61 -9.74 12.46
CA THR A 50 -8.90 -10.16 11.09
C THR A 50 -9.63 -9.03 10.36
N PRO A 51 -9.09 -8.49 9.25
CA PRO A 51 -9.80 -7.51 8.44
C PRO A 51 -11.09 -8.11 7.87
N THR A 52 -12.14 -7.32 7.78
CA THR A 52 -13.43 -7.76 7.20
C THR A 52 -13.29 -8.12 5.73
N ASP A 53 -12.40 -7.42 5.01
CA ASP A 53 -12.03 -7.78 3.65
C ASP A 53 -10.50 -7.97 3.56
N PRO A 54 -10.03 -9.18 3.18
CA PRO A 54 -8.61 -9.46 3.09
C PRO A 54 -7.91 -8.75 1.93
N VAL A 55 -8.64 -8.19 0.96
CA VAL A 55 -8.07 -7.46 -0.18
C VAL A 55 -7.62 -6.07 0.25
N LEU A 56 -6.31 -5.85 0.14
CA LEU A 56 -5.60 -4.63 0.52
C LEU A 56 -5.44 -3.68 -0.68
N TYR A 57 -5.20 -4.24 -1.86
CA TYR A 57 -5.13 -3.52 -3.14
C TYR A 57 -5.65 -4.42 -4.26
N ARG A 58 -6.26 -3.82 -5.28
CA ARG A 58 -6.77 -4.52 -6.47
C ARG A 58 -6.63 -3.58 -7.68
N SER A 59 -6.04 -4.11 -8.76
CA SER A 59 -6.09 -3.51 -10.09
C SER A 59 -6.50 -4.56 -11.11
N GLY A 60 -7.31 -4.19 -12.09
CA GLY A 60 -7.94 -5.12 -13.04
C GLY A 60 -8.83 -4.43 -14.07
N ASP A 61 -9.33 -3.24 -13.72
CA ASP A 61 -10.19 -2.45 -14.59
C ASP A 61 -9.40 -1.44 -15.43
N THR A 62 -8.10 -1.27 -15.14
CA THR A 62 -7.17 -0.38 -15.84
C THR A 62 -6.10 -1.16 -16.57
N THR A 63 -5.78 -0.71 -17.79
CA THR A 63 -4.68 -1.27 -18.60
C THR A 63 -3.71 -0.14 -19.00
N PRO A 64 -2.39 -0.36 -18.92
CA PRO A 64 -1.72 -1.60 -18.51
C PRO A 64 -1.82 -1.87 -17.00
N LEU A 65 -1.74 -3.15 -16.61
CA LEU A 65 -1.60 -3.54 -15.21
C LEU A 65 -0.21 -3.17 -14.68
N PRO A 66 -0.06 -2.91 -13.37
CA PRO A 66 1.20 -2.46 -12.82
C PRO A 66 2.27 -3.56 -12.81
N GLY A 67 3.50 -3.18 -13.16
CA GLY A 67 4.68 -4.05 -13.04
C GLY A 67 5.29 -4.05 -11.64
N SER A 68 4.88 -3.12 -10.77
CA SER A 68 5.31 -3.05 -9.37
C SER A 68 4.28 -2.34 -8.52
N LEU A 69 4.26 -2.66 -7.23
CA LEU A 69 3.49 -1.92 -6.22
C LEU A 69 4.46 -1.32 -5.20
N THR A 70 4.28 -0.06 -4.83
CA THR A 70 5.03 0.59 -3.76
C THR A 70 4.13 0.81 -2.55
N ILE A 71 4.52 0.26 -1.40
CA ILE A 71 3.84 0.46 -0.13
C ILE A 71 4.62 1.49 0.68
N ARG A 72 3.97 2.61 1.01
CA ARG A 72 4.62 3.73 1.70
C ARG A 72 4.84 3.44 3.19
N ASN A 73 5.92 3.99 3.76
CA ASN A 73 6.21 3.93 5.21
C ASN A 73 6.13 2.52 5.78
N ALA A 74 6.72 1.55 5.07
CA ALA A 74 6.61 0.15 5.35
C ALA A 74 7.96 -0.55 5.43
N GLU A 75 7.99 -1.64 6.19
CA GLU A 75 9.11 -2.57 6.25
C GLU A 75 8.66 -3.95 5.75
N SER A 76 9.55 -4.63 5.04
CA SER A 76 9.30 -5.99 4.57
C SER A 76 10.15 -7.02 5.30
N ARG A 77 9.54 -8.14 5.68
CA ARG A 77 10.23 -9.33 6.17
C ARG A 77 9.67 -10.57 5.49
N ALA A 78 10.55 -11.39 4.92
CA ALA A 78 10.16 -12.64 4.27
C ALA A 78 9.37 -13.56 5.23
N ALA A 79 8.36 -14.23 4.69
CA ALA A 79 7.59 -15.27 5.36
C ALA A 79 7.67 -16.59 4.57
N SER A 80 7.31 -17.69 5.20
CA SER A 80 7.28 -18.99 4.53
C SER A 80 6.22 -19.05 3.44
N GLY A 81 6.43 -19.90 2.43
CA GLY A 81 5.44 -20.16 1.38
C GLY A 81 5.29 -19.04 0.34
N GLY A 82 6.36 -18.28 0.09
CA GLY A 82 6.38 -17.19 -0.91
C GLY A 82 5.57 -15.96 -0.50
N LEU A 83 5.48 -15.70 0.80
CA LEU A 83 4.73 -14.60 1.40
C LEU A 83 5.70 -13.58 2.01
N ALA A 84 5.20 -12.40 2.37
CA ALA A 84 5.96 -11.47 3.21
C ALA A 84 5.09 -10.84 4.29
N TYR A 85 5.70 -10.60 5.44
CA TYR A 85 5.16 -9.65 6.41
C TYR A 85 5.48 -8.24 5.93
N ILE A 86 4.44 -7.42 5.83
CA ILE A 86 4.55 -5.98 5.56
C ILE A 86 4.11 -5.26 6.83
N THR A 87 5.02 -4.50 7.42
CA THR A 87 4.76 -3.69 8.62
C THR A 87 4.69 -2.23 8.23
N VAL A 88 3.52 -1.62 8.31
CA VAL A 88 3.33 -0.19 8.05
C VAL A 88 3.41 0.59 9.35
N LYS A 89 4.13 1.71 9.33
CA LYS A 89 4.32 2.62 10.45
C LYS A 89 3.40 3.83 10.32
N GLN A 90 2.77 4.20 11.42
CA GLN A 90 1.91 5.37 11.52
C GLN A 90 2.37 6.24 12.68
N VAL A 91 2.73 7.49 12.36
CA VAL A 91 2.94 8.52 13.39
C VAL A 91 1.58 8.93 13.95
N LEU A 92 1.47 8.91 15.28
CA LEU A 92 0.28 9.26 16.04
C LEU A 92 0.28 10.76 16.42
N PRO A 93 -0.88 11.34 16.75
CA PRO A 93 -0.98 12.74 17.16
C PRO A 93 -0.12 13.16 18.35
N ASP A 94 0.24 12.22 19.23
CA ASP A 94 1.11 12.41 20.39
C ASP A 94 2.60 12.19 20.08
N ASN A 95 2.97 12.14 18.79
CA ASN A 95 4.28 11.75 18.27
C ASN A 95 4.70 10.31 18.64
N GLY A 96 3.78 9.49 19.16
CA GLY A 96 3.97 8.06 19.26
C GLY A 96 3.98 7.39 17.88
N GLU A 97 4.37 6.13 17.85
CA GLU A 97 4.32 5.32 16.64
C GLU A 97 3.43 4.10 16.86
N ALA A 98 2.45 3.91 15.98
CA ALA A 98 1.70 2.67 15.87
C ALA A 98 2.18 1.88 14.65
N ARG A 99 2.10 0.55 14.73
CA ARG A 99 2.47 -0.35 13.65
C ARG A 99 1.32 -1.30 13.33
N ILE A 100 1.12 -1.60 12.06
CA ILE A 100 0.29 -2.73 11.61
C ILE A 100 1.15 -3.68 10.80
N THR A 101 1.17 -4.95 11.17
CA THR A 101 1.85 -6.01 10.45
C THR A 101 0.84 -6.92 9.77
N LEU A 102 0.97 -7.06 8.46
CA LEU A 102 0.10 -7.84 7.58
C LEU A 102 0.90 -8.99 6.97
N LYS A 103 0.38 -10.22 7.02
CA LYS A 103 0.98 -11.34 6.30
C LYS A 103 0.41 -11.38 4.89
N THR A 104 1.18 -10.83 3.96
CA THR A 104 0.71 -10.49 2.62
C THR A 104 0.95 -11.60 1.61
N VAL A 105 0.00 -11.72 0.68
CA VAL A 105 0.05 -12.60 -0.48
C VAL A 105 -0.26 -11.79 -1.74
N LEU A 106 0.50 -12.05 -2.81
CA LEU A 106 0.26 -11.48 -4.13
C LEU A 106 -0.55 -12.49 -4.96
N MET A 107 -1.67 -12.02 -5.52
CA MET A 107 -2.48 -12.76 -6.47
C MET A 107 -2.35 -12.12 -7.84
N VAL A 108 -2.01 -12.91 -8.86
CA VAL A 108 -1.97 -12.50 -10.26
C VAL A 108 -2.92 -13.38 -11.05
N ASP A 109 -3.89 -12.77 -11.71
CA ASP A 109 -4.93 -13.43 -12.51
C ASP A 109 -5.65 -14.55 -11.74
N GLY A 110 -5.92 -14.31 -10.45
CA GLY A 110 -6.58 -15.24 -9.53
C GLY A 110 -5.68 -16.35 -8.97
N LYS A 111 -4.39 -16.37 -9.30
CA LYS A 111 -3.43 -17.36 -8.79
C LYS A 111 -2.48 -16.74 -7.77
N LYS A 112 -2.22 -17.47 -6.70
CA LYS A 112 -1.17 -17.09 -5.74
C LYS A 112 0.20 -17.21 -6.41
N VAL A 113 0.99 -16.14 -6.33
CA VAL A 113 2.38 -16.10 -6.81
C VAL A 113 3.32 -15.79 -5.64
N ALA A 114 4.59 -16.14 -5.79
CA ALA A 114 5.60 -15.80 -4.79
C ALA A 114 5.80 -14.28 -4.76
N LEU A 115 5.63 -13.68 -3.59
CA LEU A 115 5.75 -12.24 -3.39
C LEU A 115 7.23 -11.86 -3.27
N SER A 116 7.71 -11.02 -4.18
CA SER A 116 9.07 -10.48 -4.19
C SER A 116 9.04 -9.03 -3.71
N ALA A 117 9.26 -8.84 -2.40
CA ALA A 117 9.34 -7.53 -1.78
C ALA A 117 10.79 -7.13 -1.49
N ARG A 118 11.12 -5.86 -1.75
CA ARG A 118 12.41 -5.25 -1.42
C ARG A 118 12.20 -3.94 -0.68
N GLN A 119 13.10 -3.63 0.25
CA GLN A 119 13.11 -2.33 0.92
C GLN A 119 13.68 -1.26 -0.03
N GLN A 120 13.06 -0.09 -0.07
CA GLN A 120 13.51 1.11 -0.77
C GLN A 120 13.34 2.34 0.12
N GLY A 121 14.38 2.68 0.87
CA GLY A 121 14.26 3.73 1.90
C GLY A 121 13.20 3.35 2.93
N GLU A 122 12.23 4.22 3.16
CA GLU A 122 11.10 3.98 4.07
C GLU A 122 9.94 3.21 3.42
N ASP A 123 10.05 2.87 2.14
CA ASP A 123 8.99 2.20 1.38
C ASP A 123 9.36 0.76 1.06
N VAL A 124 8.35 -0.06 0.76
CA VAL A 124 8.53 -1.42 0.23
C VAL A 124 8.07 -1.45 -1.22
N VAL A 125 8.91 -1.97 -2.11
CA VAL A 125 8.51 -2.25 -3.49
C VAL A 125 8.30 -3.73 -3.69
N ILE A 126 7.14 -4.09 -4.23
CA ILE A 126 6.76 -5.44 -4.61
C ILE A 126 6.83 -5.53 -6.13
N THR A 127 7.63 -6.45 -6.66
CA THR A 127 7.64 -6.76 -8.09
C THR A 127 6.40 -7.57 -8.44
N VAL A 128 5.67 -7.14 -9.46
CA VAL A 128 4.49 -7.84 -9.97
C VAL A 128 4.87 -8.58 -11.26
N PRO A 129 4.75 -9.91 -11.32
CA PRO A 129 4.91 -10.66 -12.56
C PRO A 129 3.88 -10.25 -13.61
N ASP A 130 4.16 -10.48 -14.89
CA ASP A 130 3.24 -10.16 -15.99
C ASP A 130 1.82 -10.67 -15.70
N ALA A 131 0.88 -9.71 -15.62
CA ALA A 131 -0.53 -9.94 -15.35
C ALA A 131 -1.35 -9.54 -16.58
N GLN A 132 -2.42 -10.27 -16.87
CA GLN A 132 -3.28 -9.98 -18.02
C GLN A 132 -4.69 -9.53 -17.65
N LYS A 133 -5.15 -9.87 -16.44
CA LYS A 133 -6.54 -9.63 -16.01
C LYS A 133 -6.60 -8.86 -14.70
N GLN A 134 -5.80 -9.23 -13.72
CA GLN A 134 -5.93 -8.67 -12.37
C GLN A 134 -4.69 -8.90 -11.51
N VAL A 135 -4.39 -7.91 -10.68
CA VAL A 135 -3.41 -7.97 -9.60
C VAL A 135 -4.13 -7.67 -8.29
N GLU A 136 -3.99 -8.53 -7.28
CA GLU A 136 -4.46 -8.25 -5.91
C GLU A 136 -3.33 -8.43 -4.90
N LEU A 137 -3.22 -7.47 -3.98
CA LEU A 137 -2.49 -7.66 -2.74
C LEU A 137 -3.50 -7.99 -1.65
N ARG A 138 -3.27 -9.08 -0.91
CA ARG A 138 -4.19 -9.53 0.15
C ARG A 138 -3.43 -9.84 1.43
N THR A 139 -4.14 -9.93 2.56
CA THR A 139 -3.64 -10.58 3.77
C THR A 139 -4.16 -12.02 3.86
N ASP A 140 -3.31 -12.95 4.30
CA ASP A 140 -3.65 -14.36 4.48
C ASP A 140 -3.88 -14.76 5.95
N ALA A 141 -3.63 -13.84 6.87
CA ALA A 141 -3.75 -14.02 8.31
C ALA A 141 -4.33 -12.76 8.97
N PRO A 142 -4.75 -12.85 10.23
CA PRO A 142 -5.09 -11.68 11.03
C PRO A 142 -3.93 -10.68 11.06
N ALA A 143 -4.25 -9.39 11.00
CA ALA A 143 -3.31 -8.30 11.18
C ALA A 143 -2.87 -8.20 12.65
N GLU A 144 -1.61 -7.88 12.87
CA GLU A 144 -1.07 -7.56 14.18
C GLU A 144 -0.88 -6.05 14.32
N LEU A 145 -1.55 -5.43 15.28
CA LEU A 145 -1.41 -4.03 15.63
C LEU A 145 -0.52 -3.89 16.86
N GLU A 146 0.37 -2.92 16.84
CA GLU A 146 1.15 -2.49 18.01
C GLU A 146 0.93 -1.00 18.22
N VAL A 147 0.50 -0.64 19.43
CA VAL A 147 0.13 0.73 19.80
C VAL A 147 0.78 1.09 21.13
N PRO A 148 1.32 2.30 21.33
CA PRO A 148 1.88 2.69 22.62
C PRO A 148 0.85 2.57 23.75
N VAL A 149 1.26 2.06 24.92
CA VAL A 149 0.37 1.92 26.11
C VAL A 149 -0.16 3.26 26.61
N SER A 150 0.53 4.35 26.30
CA SER A 150 0.15 5.72 26.64
C SER A 150 -0.91 6.29 25.71
N TYR A 151 -1.08 5.73 24.51
CA TYR A 151 -1.96 6.30 23.50
C TYR A 151 -3.43 6.23 23.95
N ARG A 152 -4.17 7.29 23.70
CA ARG A 152 -5.61 7.40 23.97
C ARG A 152 -6.28 8.02 22.76
N GLY A 153 -7.37 7.43 22.30
CA GLY A 153 -8.18 7.96 21.20
C GLY A 153 -8.35 6.98 20.04
N ASN A 154 -8.81 7.52 18.91
CA ASN A 154 -9.08 6.75 17.70
C ASN A 154 -7.80 6.47 16.94
N LEU A 155 -7.53 5.18 16.68
CA LEU A 155 -6.42 4.76 15.87
C LEU A 155 -6.85 4.57 14.42
N GLN A 156 -6.18 5.26 13.50
CA GLN A 156 -6.29 5.05 12.07
C GLN A 156 -4.88 4.84 11.53
N ILE A 157 -4.68 3.76 10.79
CA ILE A 157 -3.41 3.47 10.12
C ILE A 157 -3.69 3.39 8.63
N ALA A 158 -3.01 4.22 7.85
CA ALA A 158 -3.15 4.24 6.41
C ALA A 158 -2.19 3.23 5.76
N LEU A 159 -2.74 2.30 4.97
CA LEU A 159 -1.96 1.48 4.04
C LEU A 159 -2.05 2.14 2.66
N GLN A 160 -1.00 2.86 2.26
CA GLN A 160 -0.92 3.49 0.95
C GLN A 160 -0.15 2.58 0.00
N VAL A 161 -0.80 2.18 -1.09
CA VAL A 161 -0.22 1.36 -2.16
C VAL A 161 -0.29 2.17 -3.45
N GLU A 162 0.86 2.35 -4.10
CA GLU A 162 1.04 3.08 -5.36
C GLU A 162 1.45 2.10 -6.46
N ASP A 163 1.02 2.35 -7.69
CA ASP A 163 1.16 1.46 -8.85
C ASP A 163 1.79 2.13 -10.08
#